data_AF-A0A0D0DCI7-F1
#
_entry.id   AF-A0A0D0DCI7-F1
#
_cell.length_a   1.000
_cell.length_b   1.000
_cell.length_c   1.000
_cell.angle_alpha   90.00
_cell.angle_beta   90.00
_cell.angle_gamma   90.00
#
_symmetry.space_group_name_H-M   'P 1'
#
loop_
_entity.id
_entity.type
_entity.pdbx_description
1 polymer ?
#
loop_
_entity_poly.entity_id
_entity_poly.type
_entity_poly.pdbx_seq_one_letter_code
_entity_poly.pdbx_strand_id
1 'polypeptide(L)' 'MYRGVHCEFLPPYSPDLNPIELTFLAMKYHLCQNGDYMQLAMTLLSDQEIYDTLLKALYCITPEDLFGWYSHCGYT' A
#
# COMPACT_ATOMS: atom_id res chain seq x y z
N MET A 1 20.72 18.22 -1.56
CA MET A 1 20.34 18.54 -2.94
C MET A 1 20.18 17.21 -3.66
N TYR A 2 18.96 16.73 -3.87
CA TYR A 2 18.70 15.46 -4.56
C TYR A 2 19.03 15.64 -6.05
N ARG A 3 20.29 15.39 -6.42
CA ARG A 3 20.73 15.52 -7.81
C ARG A 3 20.23 14.30 -8.59
N GLY A 4 19.35 14.53 -9.57
CA GLY A 4 18.84 13.50 -10.49
C GLY A 4 17.43 12.97 -10.20
N VAL A 5 16.71 13.53 -9.21
CA VAL A 5 15.30 13.15 -8.94
C VAL A 5 14.36 14.16 -9.60
N HIS A 6 13.42 13.68 -10.40
CA HIS A 6 12.29 14.47 -10.89
C HIS A 6 11.16 14.41 -9.87
N CYS A 7 10.62 15.56 -9.46
CA CYS A 7 9.45 15.62 -8.59
C CYS A 7 8.20 15.75 -9.45
N GLU A 8 7.32 14.76 -9.38
CA GLU A 8 6.00 14.83 -10.00
C GLU A 8 5.07 15.75 -9.19
N PHE A 9 4.31 16.59 -9.90
CA PHE A 9 3.31 17.44 -9.26
C PHE A 9 2.06 16.63 -8.91
N LEU A 10 1.64 16.66 -7.65
CA LEU A 10 0.39 16.08 -7.19
C LEU A 10 -0.54 17.22 -6.73
N PRO A 11 -1.72 17.41 -7.37
CA PRO A 11 -2.67 18.41 -6.92
C PRO A 11 -3.18 18.12 -5.49
N PRO A 12 -3.52 19.15 -4.70
CA PRO A 12 -4.04 18.94 -3.35
C PRO A 12 -5.34 18.14 -3.37
N TYR A 13 -5.54 17.31 -2.34
CA TYR A 13 -6.72 16.44 -2.19
C TYR A 13 -6.99 15.51 -3.38
N SER A 14 -5.95 15.10 -4.12
CA SER A 14 -6.07 14.17 -5.25
C SER A 14 -5.45 12.80 -4.93
N PRO A 15 -5.96 12.06 -3.92
CA PRO A 15 -5.44 10.75 -3.56
C PRO A 15 -5.58 9.74 -4.73
N ASP A 16 -6.56 9.93 -5.60
CA ASP A 16 -6.78 9.09 -6.78
C ASP A 16 -5.61 9.16 -7.79
N LEU A 17 -4.81 10.22 -7.73
CA LEU A 17 -3.61 10.40 -8.55
C LEU A 17 -2.33 9.93 -7.85
N ASN A 18 -2.42 9.36 -6.64
CA ASN A 18 -1.25 8.91 -5.88
C ASN A 18 -1.21 7.37 -5.83
N PRO A 19 -0.28 6.70 -6.55
CA PRO A 19 -0.27 5.23 -6.68
C PRO A 19 -0.10 4.48 -5.35
N ILE A 20 0.50 5.12 -4.34
CA ILE A 20 0.67 4.50 -3.02
C ILE A 20 -0.68 4.28 -2.31
N GLU A 21 -1.70 5.08 -2.62
CA GLU A 21 -3.04 4.93 -2.03
C GLU A 21 -3.69 3.61 -2.47
N LEU A 22 -3.53 3.23 -3.75
CA LEU A 22 -3.99 1.94 -4.26
C LEU A 22 -3.25 0.76 -3.62
N THR A 23 -1.95 0.92 -3.38
CA THR A 23 -1.14 -0.06 -2.64
C THR A 23 -1.65 -0.25 -1.21
N PHE A 24 -1.90 0.84 -0.48
CA PHE A 24 -2.44 0.77 0.88
C PHE A 24 -3.86 0.20 0.92
N LEU A 25 -4.72 0.52 -0.05
CA LEU A 25 -6.04 -0.07 -0.20
C LEU A 25 -5.97 -1.58 -0.39
N ALA A 26 -5.07 -2.07 -1.25
CA ALA A 26 -4.87 -3.49 -1.47
C ALA A 26 -4.33 -4.20 -0.20
N MET A 27 -3.30 -3.64 0.45
CA MET A 27 -2.80 -4.18 1.72
C MET A 27 -3.91 -4.26 2.77
N LYS A 28 -4.69 -3.19 2.92
CA LYS A 28 -5.83 -3.15 3.85
C LYS A 28 -6.86 -4.21 3.49
N TYR A 29 -7.19 -4.37 2.21
CA TYR A 29 -8.11 -5.41 1.76
C TYR A 29 -7.63 -6.80 2.16
N HIS A 30 -6.36 -7.15 1.89
CA HIS A 30 -5.78 -8.44 2.26
C HIS A 30 -5.80 -8.69 3.77
N LEU A 31 -5.48 -7.66 4.55
CA LEU A 31 -5.46 -7.76 6.00
C LEU A 31 -6.87 -7.84 6.61
N CYS A 32 -7.85 -7.12 6.04
CA CYS A 32 -9.22 -7.05 6.54
C CYS A 32 -10.13 -8.17 6.03
N GLN A 33 -9.66 -9.08 5.16
CA GLN A 33 -10.46 -10.24 4.75
C GLN A 33 -10.94 -11.10 5.93
N ASN A 34 -10.24 -11.03 7.07
CA ASN A 34 -10.68 -11.58 8.35
C ASN A 34 -10.70 -10.47 9.42
N GLY A 35 -11.69 -9.58 9.38
CA GLY A 35 -11.76 -8.39 10.25
C GLY A 35 -11.54 -8.66 11.74
N ASP A 36 -12.08 -9.76 12.27
CA ASP A 36 -11.91 -10.19 13.67
C ASP A 36 -10.46 -10.62 13.98
N TYR A 37 -9.79 -11.26 13.02
CA TYR A 37 -8.39 -11.68 13.16
C TYR A 37 -7.46 -10.48 13.25
N MET A 38 -7.66 -9.44 12.45
CA MET A 38 -6.82 -8.23 12.51
C MET A 38 -6.98 -7.51 13.86
N GLN A 39 -8.20 -7.38 14.38
CA GLN A 39 -8.42 -6.72 15.67
C GLN A 39 -7.75 -7.50 16.81
N LEU A 40 -7.86 -8.82 16.78
CA LEU A 40 -7.18 -9.70 17.75
C LEU A 40 -5.66 -9.62 17.60
N ALA A 41 -5.17 -9.63 16.36
CA ALA A 41 -3.75 -9.55 16.02
C ALA A 41 -3.12 -8.25 16.55
N MET A 42 -3.76 -7.10 16.35
CA MET A 42 -3.24 -5.81 16.86
C MET A 42 -3.22 -5.70 18.39
N THR A 43 -3.95 -6.58 19.09
CA THR A 43 -4.02 -6.56 20.56
C THR A 43 -3.10 -7.61 21.19
N LEU A 44 -2.79 -8.69 20.48
CA LEU A 44 -2.09 -9.87 21.01
C LEU A 44 -0.71 -10.11 20.38
N LEU A 45 -0.46 -9.62 19.17
CA LEU A 45 0.82 -9.83 18.49
C LEU A 45 1.89 -8.88 19.02
N SER A 46 3.12 -9.38 19.02
CA SER A 46 4.31 -8.55 19.17
C SER A 46 4.55 -7.68 17.94
N ASP A 47 5.37 -6.63 18.09
CA ASP A 47 5.76 -5.75 16.99
C ASP A 47 6.36 -6.52 15.80
N GLN A 48 7.12 -7.60 16.06
CA GLN A 48 7.71 -8.43 15.03
C GLN A 48 6.65 -9.18 14.21
N GLU A 49 5.65 -9.75 14.88
CA GLU A 49 4.57 -10.48 14.22
C GLU A 49 3.65 -9.54 13.43
N ILE A 50 3.44 -8.32 13.94
CA ILE A 50 2.75 -7.25 13.20
C ILE A 50 3.54 -6.93 11.92
N TYR A 51 4.85 -6.73 12.03
CA TYR A 51 5.71 -6.46 10.88
C TYR A 51 5.66 -7.57 9.82
N ASP A 52 5.77 -8.83 10.24
CA ASP A 52 5.68 -9.99 9.35
C ASP A 52 4.32 -10.09 8.66
N THR A 53 3.24 -9.71 9.36
CA THR A 53 1.87 -9.70 8.82
C THR A 53 1.71 -8.61 7.75
N LEU A 54 2.21 -7.40 8.02
CA LEU A 54 2.23 -6.31 7.03
C LEU A 54 3.06 -6.68 5.81
N LEU A 55 4.21 -7.32 6.02
CA LEU A 55 5.09 -7.76 4.94
C LEU A 55 4.42 -8.82 4.06
N LYS A 56 3.71 -9.79 4.66
CA LYS A 56 2.91 -10.78 3.91
C LYS A 56 1.84 -10.11 3.05
N ALA A 57 1.12 -9.12 3.60
CA ALA A 57 0.10 -8.40 2.85
C ALA A 57 0.71 -7.61 1.67
N LEU A 58 1.89 -7.02 1.85
CA LEU A 58 2.64 -6.38 0.77
C LEU A 58 3.04 -7.38 -0.32
N TYR A 59 3.51 -8.57 0.06
CA TYR A 59 3.91 -9.62 -0.90
C TYR A 59 2.74 -10.27 -1.65
N CYS A 60 1.49 -10.02 -1.27
CA CYS A 60 0.34 -10.42 -2.07
C CYS A 60 0.14 -9.56 -3.31
N ILE A 61 0.73 -8.36 -3.36
CA ILE A 61 0.61 -7.42 -4.47
C ILE A 61 1.58 -7.81 -5.58
N THR A 62 1.06 -7.99 -6.79
CA THR A 62 1.87 -8.40 -7.93
C THR A 62 2.49 -7.19 -8.65
N PRO A 63 3.60 -7.37 -9.39
CA PRO A 63 4.12 -6.33 -10.27
C PRO A 63 3.07 -5.83 -11.27
N GLU A 64 2.23 -6.73 -11.79
CA GLU A 64 1.16 -6.40 -12.74
C GLU A 64 0.13 -5.45 -12.12
N ASP A 65 -0.25 -5.67 -10.86
CA ASP A 65 -1.11 -4.75 -10.10
C ASP A 65 -0.47 -3.36 -9.99
N LEU A 66 0.80 -3.30 -9.59
CA LEU A 66 1.54 -2.04 -9.43
C LEU A 66 1.62 -1.25 -10.74
N PHE A 67 1.93 -1.91 -11.86
CA PHE A 67 1.94 -1.26 -13.17
C PHE A 67 0.55 -0.76 -13.55
N GLY A 68 -0.49 -1.58 -13.34
CA GLY A 68 -1.87 -1.19 -13.59
C GLY A 68 -2.29 0.05 -12.79
N TRP A 69 -1.92 0.11 -11.51
CA TRP A 69 -2.22 1.24 -10.62
C TRP A 69 -1.42 2.49 -10.97
N TYR A 70 -0.15 2.35 -11.31
CA TYR A 70 0.68 3.45 -11.76
C TYR A 70 0.10 4.11 -13.02
N SER A 71 -0.30 3.29 -14.00
CA SER A 71 -0.98 3.79 -15.21
C SER A 71 -2.38 4.34 -14.92
N HIS A 72 -3.12 3.75 -13.97
CA HIS A 72 -4.44 4.26 -13.56
C HIS A 72 -4.36 5.69 -13.01
N CYS A 73 -3.31 6.01 -12.27
CA CYS A 73 -3.05 7.37 -11.77
C CYS A 73 -2.52 8.34 -12.86
N GLY A 74 -2.37 7.89 -14.11
CA GLY A 74 -1.99 8.73 -15.24
C GLY A 74 -0.48 8.81 -15.51
N TYR A 75 0.31 7.95 -14.87
CA TYR A 75 1.76 7.90 -15.08
C TYR A 75 2.14 6.86 -16.16
N THR A 76 3.32 7.03 -16.77
CA THR A 76 3.87 6.17 -17.82
C THR A 76 5.30 5.77 -17.54
#